data_AF-A6V4A3-F1
#
_entry.id   AF-A6V4A3-F1
#
_cell.length_a   1.000
_cell.length_b   1.000
_cell.length_c   1.000
_cell.angle_alpha   90.00
_cell.angle_beta   90.00
_cell.angle_gamma   90.00
#
_symmetry.space_group_name_H-M   'P 1'
#
loop_
_entity.id
_entity.type
_entity.pdbx_description
1 polymer ?
#
loop_
_entity_poly.entity_id
_entity_poly.type
_entity_poly.pdbx_seq_one_letter_code
_entity_poly.pdbx_strand_id
1 'polypeptide(L)'
;MGWPHIRYLIGLYLKQFLGALAALLSLISGMFWHISAKQQLDALTAAPEMVEKLTRLSIQFNLWAAYCAVFVGLCLACALFFDGMSDPS
;
A
#
# COMPACT_ATOMS: atom_id res chain seq x y z
N MET A 1 15.57 -22.94 24.40
CA MET A 1 15.29 -21.51 24.15
C MET A 1 14.30 -21.03 25.21
N GLY A 2 14.58 -19.90 25.87
CA GLY A 2 13.64 -19.32 26.83
C GLY A 2 12.46 -18.64 26.14
N TRP A 3 11.29 -18.69 26.76
CA TRP A 3 10.06 -17.99 26.34
C TRP A 3 10.27 -16.52 25.90
N PRO A 4 11.05 -15.67 26.59
CA PRO A 4 11.29 -14.29 26.14
C PRO A 4 12.01 -14.20 24.78
N HIS A 5 12.90 -15.13 24.47
CA HIS A 5 13.63 -15.14 23.20
C HIS A 5 12.73 -15.50 22.01
N ILE A 6 11.77 -16.41 22.23
CA ILE A 6 10.77 -16.78 21.20
C ILE A 6 9.84 -15.60 20.91
N ARG A 7 9.39 -14.88 21.95
CA ARG A 7 8.56 -13.66 21.79
C ARG A 7 9.27 -12.58 21.00
N TYR A 8 10.54 -12.32 21.29
CA TYR A 8 11.37 -11.36 20.57
C TYR A 8 11.47 -11.69 19.07
N LEU A 9 11.80 -12.95 18.73
CA LEU A 9 11.92 -13.37 17.34
C LEU A 9 10.60 -13.23 16.57
N ILE A 10 9.48 -13.60 17.19
CA ILE A 10 8.15 -13.45 16.59
C ILE A 10 7.86 -11.97 16.30
N GLY A 11 8.10 -11.07 17.26
CA GLY A 11 7.92 -9.63 17.06
C GLY A 11 8.77 -9.08 15.92
N LEU A 12 10.05 -9.48 15.88
CA LEU A 12 11.00 -9.06 14.84
C LEU A 12 10.57 -9.51 13.44
N TYR A 13 10.24 -10.79 13.26
CA TYR A 13 9.83 -11.32 11.95
C TYR A 13 8.48 -10.74 11.49
N LEU A 14 7.52 -10.56 12.39
CA LEU A 14 6.25 -9.92 12.05
C LEU A 14 6.43 -8.47 11.63
N LYS A 15 7.26 -7.70 12.35
CA LYS A 15 7.59 -6.31 11.98
C LYS A 15 8.22 -6.23 10.59
N GLN A 16 9.21 -7.08 10.31
CA GLN A 16 9.87 -7.13 9.00
C GLN A 16 8.89 -7.51 7.87
N PHE A 17 8.06 -8.53 8.10
CA PHE A 17 7.05 -8.96 7.13
C PHE A 17 6.04 -7.86 6.83
N LEU A 18 5.50 -7.21 7.86
CA LEU A 18 4.54 -6.11 7.71
C LEU A 18 5.17 -4.90 7.01
N GLY A 19 6.44 -4.58 7.32
CA GLY A 19 7.19 -3.53 6.64
C GLY A 19 7.40 -3.83 5.15
N ALA A 20 7.76 -5.07 4.81
CA ALA A 20 7.91 -5.50 3.42
C ALA A 20 6.58 -5.45 2.66
N LEU A 21 5.48 -5.88 3.30
CA LEU A 21 4.14 -5.82 2.72
C LEU A 21 3.68 -4.38 2.50
N ALA A 22 3.94 -3.47 3.46
CA ALA A 22 3.68 -2.04 3.32
C ALA A 22 4.44 -1.43 2.14
N ALA A 23 5.73 -1.77 1.97
CA ALA A 23 6.53 -1.30 0.85
C ALA A 23 5.97 -1.79 -0.50
N LEU A 24 5.61 -3.08 -0.59
CA LEU A 24 5.01 -3.66 -1.80
C LEU A 24 3.67 -2.99 -2.15
N LEU A 25 2.77 -2.83 -1.18
CA LEU A 25 1.49 -2.16 -1.37
C LEU A 25 1.64 -0.69 -1.78
N SER A 26 2.68 -0.02 -1.28
CA SER A 26 3.01 1.35 -1.69
C SER A 26 3.43 1.43 -3.16
N LEU A 27 4.24 0.47 -3.63
CA LEU A 27 4.61 0.37 -5.05
C LEU A 27 3.39 0.14 -5.94
N ILE A 28 2.51 -0.79 -5.54
CA ILE A 28 1.26 -1.08 -6.27
C ILE A 28 0.35 0.15 -6.30
N SER A 29 0.20 0.86 -5.17
CA SER A 29 -0.55 2.11 -5.08
C SER A 29 -0.02 3.16 -6.08
N GLY A 30 1.31 3.34 -6.11
CA GLY A 30 1.98 4.26 -7.04
C GLY A 30 1.74 3.90 -8.51
N MET A 31 1.71 2.60 -8.86
CA MET A 31 1.37 2.15 -10.21
C MET A 31 -0.05 2.53 -10.60
N PHE A 32 -1.03 2.37 -9.71
CA PHE A 32 -2.41 2.76 -9.98
C PHE A 32 -2.57 4.28 -10.15
N TRP A 33 -1.88 5.08 -9.34
CA TRP A 33 -1.80 6.54 -9.56
C TRP A 33 -1.19 6.90 -10.90
N HIS A 34 -0.11 6.24 -11.30
CA HIS A 34 0.52 6.48 -12.60
C HIS A 34 -0.43 6.17 -13.76
N ILE A 35 -1.13 5.02 -13.71
CA ILE A 35 -2.11 4.63 -14.74
C ILE A 35 -3.27 5.62 -14.79
N SER A 36 -3.78 6.05 -13.63
CA SER A 36 -4.83 7.07 -13.52
C SER A 36 -4.41 8.39 -14.18
N ALA A 37 -3.19 8.86 -13.87
CA ALA A 37 -2.66 10.09 -14.46
C ALA A 37 -2.51 9.98 -15.98
N LYS A 38 -2.02 8.83 -16.48
CA LYS A 38 -1.91 8.57 -17.91
C LYS A 38 -3.27 8.64 -18.61
N GLN A 39 -4.31 8.05 -18.02
CA GLN A 39 -5.66 8.09 -18.59
C GLN A 39 -6.24 9.51 -18.67
N GLN A 40 -5.94 10.36 -17.68
CA GLN A 40 -6.32 11.77 -17.74
C GLN A 40 -5.57 12.52 -18.84
N LEU A 41 -4.28 12.24 -19.03
CA LEU A 41 -3.50 12.81 -20.13
C LEU A 41 -4.07 12.37 -21.49
N ASP A 42 -4.36 11.08 -21.66
CA ASP A 42 -4.94 10.54 -22.89
C ASP A 42 -6.33 11.16 -23.18
N ALA A 43 -7.11 11.46 -22.14
CA ALA A 43 -8.42 12.09 -22.27
C ALA A 43 -8.37 13.52 -22.83
N LEU A 44 -7.25 14.25 -22.66
CA LEU A 44 -7.10 15.62 -23.18
C LEU A 44 -7.11 15.68 -24.72
N THR A 45 -6.67 14.60 -25.37
CA THR A 45 -6.59 14.52 -26.83
C THR A 45 -7.59 13.53 -27.43
N ALA A 46 -8.43 12.91 -26.60
CA ALA A 46 -9.38 11.89 -27.03
C ALA A 46 -10.63 12.51 -27.71
N ALA A 47 -11.30 11.70 -28.54
CA ALA A 47 -12.62 12.04 -29.04
C ALA A 47 -13.63 12.22 -27.88
N PRO A 48 -14.64 13.10 -28.00
CA PRO A 48 -15.56 13.44 -26.90
C PRO A 48 -16.24 12.23 -26.25
N GLU A 49 -16.60 11.23 -27.06
CA GLU A 49 -17.20 9.96 -26.63
C GLU A 49 -16.29 9.06 -25.78
N MET A 50 -14.97 9.26 -25.84
CA MET A 50 -13.96 8.49 -25.10
C MET A 50 -13.50 9.21 -23.83
N VAL A 51 -13.64 10.54 -23.75
CA VAL A 51 -13.26 11.35 -22.58
C VAL A 51 -13.93 10.85 -21.31
N GLU A 52 -15.25 10.59 -21.36
CA GLU A 52 -15.99 10.12 -20.18
C GLU A 52 -15.50 8.74 -19.73
N LYS A 53 -15.27 7.82 -20.69
CA LYS A 53 -14.79 6.46 -20.38
C LYS A 53 -13.40 6.49 -19.74
N LEU A 54 -12.47 7.26 -20.30
CA LEU A 54 -11.12 7.41 -19.76
C LEU A 54 -11.13 8.08 -18.38
N THR A 55 -11.99 9.08 -18.18
CA THR A 55 -12.14 9.77 -16.89
C THR A 55 -12.70 8.82 -15.82
N ARG A 56 -13.74 8.03 -16.14
CA ARG A 56 -14.28 7.02 -15.21
C ARG A 56 -13.23 5.98 -14.84
N LEU A 57 -12.44 5.52 -15.82
CA LEU A 57 -11.37 4.56 -15.59
C LEU A 57 -10.27 5.15 -14.68
N SER A 58 -9.88 6.41 -14.89
CA SER A 58 -8.93 7.11 -14.02
C SER A 58 -9.42 7.17 -12.58
N ILE A 59 -10.70 7.51 -12.38
CA ILE A 59 -11.31 7.54 -11.04
C ILE A 59 -11.24 6.15 -10.38
N GLN A 60 -11.55 5.08 -11.11
CA GLN A 60 -11.45 3.71 -10.57
C GLN A 60 -10.03 3.37 -10.14
N PHE A 61 -9.02 3.72 -10.93
CA PHE A 61 -7.63 3.50 -10.56
C PHE A 61 -7.18 4.36 -9.37
N ASN A 62 -7.70 5.58 -9.24
CA ASN A 62 -7.47 6.39 -8.03
C ASN A 62 -8.07 5.74 -6.78
N LEU A 63 -9.25 5.12 -6.87
CA LEU A 63 -9.84 4.38 -5.74
C LEU A 63 -8.97 3.19 -5.36
N TRP A 64 -8.46 2.43 -6.33
CA TRP A 64 -7.53 1.33 -6.06
C TRP A 64 -6.23 1.80 -5.41
N ALA A 65 -5.65 2.88 -5.90
CA ALA A 65 -4.47 3.48 -5.29
C ALA A 65 -4.73 3.87 -3.82
N ALA A 66 -5.88 4.47 -3.53
CA ALA A 66 -6.30 4.84 -2.18
C ALA A 66 -6.48 3.61 -1.27
N TYR A 67 -7.15 2.55 -1.75
CA TYR A 67 -7.28 1.31 -0.98
C TYR A 67 -5.92 0.70 -0.63
N CYS A 68 -4.99 0.65 -1.58
CA CYS A 68 -3.63 0.20 -1.30
C CYS A 68 -2.96 1.05 -0.23
N ALA A 69 -3.08 2.39 -0.28
CA ALA A 69 -2.51 3.29 0.73
C ALA A 69 -3.12 3.07 2.13
N VAL A 70 -4.41 2.77 2.23
CA VAL A 70 -5.03 2.37 3.50
C VAL A 70 -4.41 1.10 4.05
N PHE A 71 -4.22 0.07 3.20
CA PHE A 71 -3.57 -1.17 3.63
C PHE A 71 -2.10 -0.97 4.03
N VAL A 72 -1.37 -0.05 3.39
CA VAL A 72 -0.03 0.38 3.83
C VAL A 72 -0.09 0.92 5.25
N GLY A 73 -1.01 1.87 5.51
CA GLY A 73 -1.20 2.44 6.84
C GLY A 73 -1.50 1.38 7.91
N LEU A 74 -2.36 0.42 7.60
CA LEU A 74 -2.67 -0.72 8.49
C LEU A 74 -1.43 -1.59 8.76
N CYS A 75 -0.66 -1.92 7.72
CA CYS A 75 0.56 -2.71 7.89
C CYS A 75 1.58 -2.00 8.79
N LEU A 76 1.76 -0.70 8.59
CA LEU A 76 2.66 0.12 9.40
C LEU A 76 2.17 0.26 10.85
N ALA A 77 0.88 0.48 11.07
CA ALA A 77 0.30 0.55 12.41
C ALA A 77 0.50 -0.78 13.17
N CYS A 78 0.27 -1.91 12.51
CA CYS A 78 0.56 -3.23 13.07
C CYS A 78 2.05 -3.39 13.35
N ALA A 79 2.94 -3.00 12.43
CA ALA A 79 4.38 -3.11 12.61
C ALA A 79 4.88 -2.32 13.84
N LEU A 80 4.32 -1.13 14.08
CA LEU A 80 4.60 -0.33 15.27
C LEU A 80 4.13 -1.00 16.56
N PHE A 81 2.98 -1.67 16.54
CA PHE A 81 2.50 -2.45 17.68
C PHE A 81 3.45 -3.61 18.02
N PHE A 82 4.00 -4.29 17.01
CA PHE A 82 4.97 -5.38 17.22
C PHE A 82 6.36 -4.90 17.64
N ASP A 83 6.68 -3.62 17.45
CA ASP A 83 7.97 -3.04 17.86
C ASP A 83 8.18 -3.13 19.37
N GLY A 84 7.12 -2.88 20.16
CA GLY A 84 7.16 -3.00 21.61
C GLY A 84 7.29 -4.44 22.13
N MET A 85 7.11 -5.46 21.27
CA MET A 85 7.38 -6.87 21.61
C MET A 85 8.80 -7.31 21.27
N SER A 86 9.52 -6.51 20.47
CA SER A 86 10.93 -6.74 20.14
C SER A 86 11.91 -6.00 21.05
N ASP A 87 11.44 -5.25 22.05
CA ASP A 87 12.34 -4.70 23.07
C ASP A 87 12.70 -5.76 24.11
N PRO A 88 14.00 -6.05 24.32
CA PRO A 88 14.44 -6.96 25.37
C PRO A 88 14.26 -6.29 26.74
N SER A 89 13.24 -6.71 27.48
CA SER A 89 13.13 -6.46 28.93
C SER A 89 14.12 -7.31 29.72
#